data_AF-A0A0K0WTQ8-F1
#
_entry.id   AF-A0A0K0WTQ8-F1
#
_cell.length_a   1.000
_cell.length_b   1.000
_cell.length_c   1.000
_cell.angle_alpha   90.00
_cell.angle_beta   90.00
_cell.angle_gamma   90.00
#
_symmetry.space_group_name_H-M   'P 1'
#
loop_
_entity.id
_entity.type
_entity.pdbx_description
1 polymer ?
#
loop_
_entity_poly.entity_id
_entity_poly.type
_entity_poly.pdbx_seq_one_letter_code
_entity_poly.pdbx_strand_id
1 'polypeptide(L)'
;MARRNKAKKRTSPDSRYGSVLLMRFINIIMKCGKKSIAEKIAYSALSLAEKKIGKDALSIFETAVENVTPSIEVRSRRIGGATYQVPVEIRQDRAISLALRWIARATSAARKKSGRTTVYCLQSEILDAYNKCGGAFKMCEEKYKMAEANKA
;
A
#
# COMPACT_ATOMS: atom_id res chain seq x y z
N MET A 1 18.57 -17.36 1.28
CA MET A 1 18.13 -16.70 2.53
C MET A 1 18.55 -17.58 3.70
N ALA A 2 19.17 -17.02 4.74
CA ALA A 2 19.62 -17.82 5.88
C ALA A 2 18.43 -18.26 6.74
N ARG A 3 18.35 -19.56 7.09
CA ARG A 3 17.35 -20.10 8.03
C ARG A 3 17.45 -19.47 9.42
N ARG A 4 18.63 -18.97 9.79
CA ARG A 4 18.96 -18.50 11.14
C ARG A 4 18.97 -16.96 11.26
N ASN A 5 19.43 -16.25 10.24
CA ASN A 5 19.64 -14.80 10.32
C ASN A 5 18.69 -14.02 9.40
N LYS A 6 17.99 -13.06 9.98
CA LYS A 6 17.16 -12.11 9.23
C LYS A 6 18.07 -11.11 8.49
N ALA A 7 17.89 -10.98 7.17
CA ALA A 7 18.64 -10.03 6.38
C ALA A 7 18.34 -8.59 6.83
N LYS A 8 19.38 -7.75 6.89
CA LYS A 8 19.24 -6.31 7.12
C LYS A 8 18.56 -5.66 5.91
N LYS A 9 17.55 -4.83 6.18
CA LYS A 9 16.87 -4.06 5.12
C LYS A 9 17.75 -2.89 4.69
N ARG A 10 17.76 -2.60 3.39
CA ARG A 10 18.50 -1.49 2.79
C ARG A 10 17.53 -0.65 1.96
N THR A 11 17.07 0.47 2.51
CA THR A 11 16.22 1.43 1.79
C THR A 11 16.71 2.83 2.09
N SER A 12 17.26 3.48 1.08
CA SER A 12 17.61 4.90 1.13
C SER A 12 16.35 5.77 1.13
N PRO A 13 16.41 7.01 1.63
CA PRO A 13 15.31 7.97 1.53
C PRO A 13 15.08 8.44 0.09
N ASP A 14 13.92 9.07 -0.12
CA ASP A 14 13.55 9.69 -1.38
C ASP A 14 14.38 10.94 -1.70
N SER A 15 14.66 11.19 -2.99
CA SER A 15 15.50 12.32 -3.41
C SER A 15 14.80 13.67 -3.33
N ARG A 16 13.47 13.73 -3.41
CA ARG A 16 12.72 14.99 -3.43
C ARG A 16 12.19 15.35 -2.05
N TYR A 17 11.56 14.39 -1.38
CA TYR A 17 10.92 14.63 -0.08
C TYR A 17 11.69 14.06 1.11
N GLY A 18 12.80 13.33 0.89
CA GLY A 18 13.54 12.68 1.99
C GLY A 18 12.79 11.54 2.69
N SER A 19 11.59 11.17 2.23
CA SER A 19 10.75 10.15 2.89
C SER A 19 11.13 8.73 2.49
N VAL A 20 11.42 7.89 3.49
CA VAL A 20 11.65 6.45 3.29
C VAL A 20 10.36 5.74 2.86
N LEU A 21 9.20 6.21 3.33
CA LEU A 21 7.90 5.63 3.01
C LEU A 21 7.58 5.82 1.51
N LEU A 22 7.82 7.03 0.99
CA LEU A 22 7.63 7.32 -0.43
C LEU A 22 8.61 6.53 -1.30
N MET A 23 9.89 6.42 -0.92
CA MET A 23 10.86 5.59 -1.66
C MET A 23 10.45 4.11 -1.70
N ARG A 24 9.93 3.57 -0.59
CA ARG A 24 9.38 2.20 -0.58
C ARG A 24 8.23 2.05 -1.56
N PHE A 25 7.37 3.06 -1.67
CA PHE A 25 6.24 3.04 -2.60
C PHE A 25 6.69 3.13 -4.06
N ILE A 26 7.65 4.01 -4.38
CA ILE A 26 8.25 4.12 -5.71
C ILE A 26 8.83 2.77 -6.14
N ASN A 27 9.53 2.08 -5.24
CA ASN A 27 10.08 0.75 -5.52
C ASN A 27 9.00 -0.32 -5.76
N ILE A 28 7.81 -0.19 -5.16
CA ILE A 28 6.68 -1.10 -5.39
C ILE A 28 6.01 -0.83 -6.75
N ILE A 29 5.89 0.44 -7.16
CA ILE A 29 5.33 0.81 -8.47
C ILE A 29 6.31 0.49 -9.61
N MET A 30 7.61 0.54 -9.34
CA MET A 30 8.67 0.30 -10.31
C MET A 30 8.53 -1.06 -10.99
N LYS A 31 8.55 -1.05 -12.33
CA LYS A 31 8.53 -2.25 -13.16
C LYS A 31 9.81 -2.34 -13.98
N CYS A 32 10.36 -3.55 -14.09
CA CYS A 32 11.56 -3.83 -14.89
C CYS A 32 12.75 -2.90 -14.58
N GLY A 33 12.92 -2.50 -13.31
CA GLY A 33 14.02 -1.62 -12.88
C GLY A 33 13.93 -0.16 -13.35
N LYS A 34 12.83 0.26 -13.97
CA LYS A 34 12.66 1.62 -14.51
C LYS A 34 12.32 2.64 -13.41
N LYS A 35 13.32 2.95 -12.57
CA LYS A 35 13.15 3.82 -11.39
C LYS A 35 12.75 5.25 -11.74
N SER A 36 13.44 5.87 -12.71
CA SER A 36 13.15 7.24 -13.16
C SER A 36 11.69 7.43 -13.59
N ILE A 37 11.11 6.43 -14.29
CA ILE A 37 9.70 6.47 -14.70
C ILE A 37 8.78 6.34 -13.49
N ALA A 38 9.09 5.45 -12.54
CA ALA A 38 8.30 5.26 -11.33
C ALA A 38 8.29 6.53 -10.46
N GLU A 39 9.44 7.17 -10.28
CA GLU A 39 9.57 8.48 -9.61
C GLU A 39 8.71 9.54 -10.30
N LYS A 40 8.81 9.65 -11.62
CA LYS A 40 8.00 10.60 -12.41
C LYS A 40 6.50 10.39 -12.19
N ILE A 41 6.05 9.13 -12.18
CA ILE A 41 4.63 8.79 -11.95
C ILE A 41 4.20 9.18 -10.54
N ALA A 42 4.99 8.79 -9.52
CA ALA A 42 4.66 9.06 -8.12
C ALA A 42 4.59 10.57 -7.84
N TYR A 43 5.60 11.33 -8.24
CA TYR A 43 5.62 12.78 -8.03
C TYR A 43 4.53 13.52 -8.81
N SER A 44 4.24 13.09 -10.04
CA SER A 44 3.18 13.70 -10.84
C SER A 44 1.81 13.45 -10.19
N ALA A 45 1.58 12.23 -9.68
CA ALA A 45 0.32 11.90 -9.02
C ALA A 45 0.13 12.68 -7.71
N LEU A 46 1.20 12.82 -6.91
CA LEU A 46 1.20 13.60 -5.69
C LEU A 46 0.95 15.09 -5.95
N SER A 47 1.61 15.68 -6.95
CA SER A 47 1.38 17.08 -7.31
C SER A 47 -0.06 17.34 -7.77
N LEU A 48 -0.67 16.39 -8.48
CA LEU A 48 -2.08 16.50 -8.87
C LEU A 48 -3.03 16.33 -7.68
N ALA A 49 -2.69 15.51 -6.68
CA ALA A 49 -3.47 15.35 -5.46
C ALA A 49 -3.41 16.63 -4.59
N GLU A 50 -2.22 17.19 -4.43
CA GLU A 50 -1.97 18.47 -3.77
C GLU A 50 -2.79 19.60 -4.40
N LYS A 51 -2.81 19.71 -5.74
CA LYS A 51 -3.63 20.70 -6.46
C LYS A 51 -5.14 20.56 -6.20
N LYS A 52 -5.62 19.36 -5.90
CA LYS A 52 -7.05 19.11 -5.64
C LYS A 52 -7.47 19.39 -4.20
N ILE A 53 -6.62 19.04 -3.23
CA ILE A 53 -6.94 19.19 -1.80
C ILE A 53 -6.44 20.53 -1.24
N GLY A 54 -5.37 21.10 -1.79
CA GLY A 54 -4.71 22.30 -1.26
C GLY A 54 -3.90 22.04 0.02
N LYS A 55 -3.57 20.78 0.33
CA LYS A 55 -2.71 20.38 1.45
C LYS A 55 -1.39 19.81 0.95
N ASP A 56 -0.40 19.76 1.84
CA ASP A 56 0.90 19.17 1.55
C ASP A 56 0.78 17.74 1.01
N ALA A 57 1.52 17.47 -0.07
CA ALA A 57 1.47 16.22 -0.80
C ALA A 57 1.92 15.02 0.04
N LEU A 58 2.90 15.22 0.93
CA LEU A 58 3.41 14.17 1.81
C LEU A 58 2.35 13.79 2.85
N SER A 59 1.75 14.79 3.50
CA SER A 59 0.70 14.58 4.49
C SER A 59 -0.50 13.82 3.91
N ILE A 60 -0.97 14.19 2.72
CA ILE A 60 -2.07 13.46 2.04
C ILE A 60 -1.71 11.98 1.85
N PHE A 61 -0.48 11.73 1.41
CA PHE A 61 0.00 10.37 1.15
C PHE A 61 0.15 9.54 2.43
N GLU A 62 0.70 10.13 3.50
CA GLU A 62 0.84 9.46 4.79
C GLU A 62 -0.53 9.09 5.38
N THR A 63 -1.48 10.03 5.41
CA THR A 63 -2.85 9.76 5.87
C THR A 63 -3.55 8.71 5.00
N ALA A 64 -3.36 8.73 3.68
CA ALA A 64 -3.91 7.72 2.79
C ALA A 64 -3.35 6.31 3.11
N VAL A 65 -2.05 6.22 3.43
CA VAL A 65 -1.41 4.95 3.79
C VAL A 65 -1.88 4.48 5.15
N GLU A 66 -2.01 5.36 6.15
CA GLU A 66 -2.55 5.04 7.47
C GLU A 66 -3.95 4.44 7.38
N ASN A 67 -4.85 5.06 6.61
CA ASN A 67 -6.21 4.56 6.41
C ASN A 67 -6.27 3.15 5.79
N VAL A 68 -5.30 2.81 4.94
CA VAL A 68 -5.23 1.50 4.26
C VAL A 68 -4.39 0.49 5.05
N THR A 69 -3.76 0.90 6.15
CA THR A 69 -2.88 0.04 6.95
C THR A 69 -3.70 -0.95 7.79
N PRO A 70 -3.57 -2.27 7.55
CA PRO A 70 -4.29 -3.27 8.33
C PRO A 70 -3.61 -3.52 9.68
N SER A 71 -4.41 -3.65 10.74
CA SER A 71 -3.92 -4.03 12.07
C SER A 71 -3.88 -5.55 12.28
N ILE A 72 -4.79 -6.29 11.64
CA ILE A 72 -4.96 -7.74 11.82
C ILE A 72 -4.99 -8.41 10.44
N GLU A 73 -4.28 -9.54 10.29
CA GLU A 73 -4.40 -10.42 9.12
C GLU A 73 -4.84 -11.82 9.57
N VAL A 74 -5.46 -12.55 8.67
CA VAL A 74 -5.73 -13.97 8.85
C VAL A 74 -4.57 -14.80 8.33
N ARG A 75 -4.08 -15.74 9.15
CA ARG A 75 -3.06 -16.73 8.77
C ARG A 75 -3.64 -18.13 8.78
N SER A 76 -3.21 -18.96 7.84
CA SER A 76 -3.54 -20.38 7.84
C SER A 76 -2.73 -21.12 8.90
N ARG A 77 -3.41 -21.88 9.76
CA ARG A 77 -2.80 -22.76 10.76
C ARG A 77 -3.42 -24.15 10.63
N ARG A 78 -2.58 -25.19 10.51
CA ARG A 78 -3.05 -26.57 10.42
C ARG A 78 -3.10 -27.19 11.82
N ILE A 79 -4.27 -27.70 12.21
CA ILE A 79 -4.51 -28.33 13.52
C ILE A 79 -5.38 -29.56 13.28
N GLY A 80 -4.97 -30.73 13.78
CA GLY A 80 -5.77 -31.95 13.71
C GLY A 80 -6.16 -32.40 12.28
N GLY A 81 -5.33 -32.11 11.27
CA GLY A 81 -5.59 -32.48 9.88
C GLY A 81 -6.31 -31.41 9.04
N ALA A 82 -7.08 -30.50 9.66
CA ALA A 82 -7.78 -29.39 9.01
C ALA A 82 -6.98 -28.08 9.04
N THR A 83 -7.28 -27.15 8.12
CA THR A 83 -6.65 -25.83 8.03
C THR A 83 -7.60 -24.76 8.53
N TYR A 84 -7.25 -24.09 9.61
CA TYR A 84 -8.01 -23.01 10.20
C TYR A 84 -7.42 -21.66 9.81
N GLN A 85 -8.29 -20.67 9.73
CA GLN A 85 -7.95 -19.27 9.55
C GLN A 85 -7.86 -18.63 10.94
N VAL A 86 -6.66 -18.26 11.38
CA VAL A 86 -6.42 -17.68 12.71
C VAL A 86 -6.08 -16.19 12.55
N PRO A 87 -6.80 -15.27 13.18
CA PRO A 87 -6.46 -13.85 13.18
C PRO A 87 -5.19 -13.60 14.00
N VAL A 88 -4.25 -12.84 13.43
CA VAL A 88 -2.97 -12.50 14.06
C VAL A 88 -2.67 -11.02 13.81
N GLU A 89 -2.17 -10.34 14.84
CA GLU A 89 -1.72 -8.95 14.74
C GLU A 89 -0.53 -8.81 13.78
N ILE A 90 -0.58 -7.77 12.96
CA ILE A 90 0.43 -7.52 11.94
C ILE A 90 1.51 -6.61 12.52
N ARG A 91 2.77 -7.00 12.33
CA ARG A 91 3.91 -6.11 12.59
C ARG A 91 3.81 -4.87 11.71
N GLN A 92 3.96 -3.67 12.29
CA GLN A 92 3.82 -2.37 11.60
C GLN A 92 4.53 -2.29 10.23
N ASP A 93 5.79 -2.72 10.16
CA ASP A 93 6.57 -2.70 8.92
C ASP A 93 5.98 -3.58 7.80
N ARG A 94 5.34 -4.71 8.16
CA ARG A 94 4.57 -5.53 7.23
C ARG A 94 3.24 -4.86 6.88
N ALA A 95 2.56 -4.26 7.85
CA ALA A 95 1.30 -3.58 7.64
C ALA A 95 1.44 -2.43 6.61
N ILE A 96 2.46 -1.58 6.78
CA ILE A 96 2.81 -0.52 5.82
C ILE A 96 3.13 -1.12 4.44
N SER A 97 3.90 -2.22 4.39
CA SER A 97 4.21 -2.89 3.12
C SER A 97 2.97 -3.45 2.41
N LEU A 98 1.97 -3.91 3.16
CA LEU A 98 0.69 -4.37 2.62
C LEU A 98 -0.13 -3.20 2.09
N ALA A 99 -0.22 -2.11 2.86
CA ALA A 99 -0.95 -0.91 2.45
C ALA A 99 -0.42 -0.34 1.13
N LEU A 100 0.89 -0.12 1.04
CA LEU A 100 1.54 0.35 -0.19
C LEU A 100 1.29 -0.57 -1.39
N ARG A 101 1.26 -1.89 -1.15
CA ARG A 101 1.00 -2.89 -2.19
C ARG A 101 -0.46 -2.88 -2.62
N TRP A 102 -1.40 -2.71 -1.71
CA TRP A 102 -2.83 -2.62 -2.03
C TRP A 102 -3.15 -1.38 -2.83
N ILE A 103 -2.56 -0.23 -2.48
CA ILE A 103 -2.65 1.00 -3.28
C ILE A 103 -2.13 0.73 -4.71
N ALA A 104 -0.92 0.18 -4.86
CA ALA A 104 -0.36 -0.13 -6.18
C ALA A 104 -1.17 -1.19 -6.99
N ARG A 105 -1.83 -2.12 -6.30
CA ARG A 105 -2.71 -3.11 -6.93
C ARG A 105 -4.02 -2.48 -7.38
N ALA A 106 -4.63 -1.64 -6.55
CA ALA A 106 -5.84 -0.89 -6.87
C ALA A 106 -5.60 0.04 -8.07
N THR A 107 -4.47 0.75 -8.11
CA THR A 107 -4.11 1.59 -9.27
C THR A 107 -3.98 0.79 -10.56
N SER A 108 -3.37 -0.40 -10.49
CA SER A 108 -3.23 -1.30 -11.64
C SER A 108 -4.60 -1.82 -12.10
N ALA A 109 -5.52 -2.09 -11.18
CA ALA A 109 -6.90 -2.49 -11.50
C ALA A 109 -7.70 -1.33 -12.11
N ALA A 110 -7.59 -0.12 -11.56
CA ALA A 110 -8.22 1.10 -12.08
C ALA A 110 -7.73 1.43 -13.49
N ARG A 111 -6.43 1.27 -13.76
CA ARG A 111 -5.85 1.45 -15.10
C ARG A 111 -6.46 0.48 -16.11
N LYS A 112 -6.62 -0.80 -15.74
CA LYS A 112 -7.23 -1.82 -16.63
C LYS A 112 -8.69 -1.50 -16.97
N LYS A 113 -9.44 -0.89 -16.04
CA LYS A 113 -10.86 -0.54 -16.24
C LYS A 113 -11.08 0.75 -17.01
N SER A 114 -10.29 1.80 -16.72
CA SER A 114 -10.59 3.16 -17.16
C SER A 114 -9.82 3.62 -18.41
N GLY A 115 -8.78 2.91 -18.82
CA GLY A 115 -7.92 3.32 -19.95
C GLY A 115 -7.11 4.60 -19.71
N ARG A 116 -7.24 5.24 -18.54
CA ARG A 116 -6.54 6.49 -18.19
C ARG A 116 -5.05 6.23 -17.92
N THR A 117 -4.26 7.32 -17.96
CA THR A 117 -2.85 7.23 -17.60
C THR A 117 -2.67 6.81 -16.14
N THR A 118 -1.57 6.11 -15.87
CA THR A 118 -1.30 5.58 -14.52
C THR A 118 -1.20 6.69 -13.47
N VAL A 119 -0.77 7.89 -13.88
CA VAL A 119 -0.67 9.07 -13.02
C VAL A 119 -2.04 9.48 -12.47
N TYR A 120 -3.06 9.60 -13.33
CA TYR A 120 -4.41 9.95 -12.89
C TYR A 120 -5.07 8.83 -12.08
N CYS A 121 -4.87 7.57 -12.45
CA CYS A 121 -5.36 6.44 -11.65
C CYS A 121 -4.75 6.44 -10.24
N LEU A 122 -3.44 6.73 -10.14
CA LEU A 122 -2.75 6.79 -8.86
C LEU A 122 -3.19 7.98 -8.02
N GLN A 123 -3.35 9.15 -8.63
CA GLN A 123 -3.91 10.32 -7.97
C GLN A 123 -5.31 10.03 -7.43
N SER A 124 -6.19 9.39 -8.21
CA SER A 124 -7.54 9.03 -7.77
C SER A 124 -7.49 8.10 -6.57
N GLU A 125 -6.74 7.00 -6.66
CA GLU A 125 -6.67 6.01 -5.58
C GLU A 125 -6.06 6.58 -4.28
N ILE A 126 -5.09 7.50 -4.37
CA ILE A 126 -4.56 8.19 -3.18
C ILE A 126 -5.64 9.06 -2.53
N LEU A 127 -6.40 9.82 -3.33
CA LEU A 127 -7.49 10.65 -2.79
C LEU A 127 -8.63 9.79 -2.23
N ASP A 128 -8.97 8.70 -2.90
CA ASP A 128 -10.01 7.78 -2.46
C ASP A 128 -9.58 7.14 -1.11
N ALA A 129 -8.34 6.66 -1.01
CA ALA A 129 -7.78 6.13 0.23
C ALA A 129 -7.71 7.18 1.36
N TYR A 130 -7.36 8.42 1.04
CA TYR A 130 -7.41 9.53 2.01
C TYR A 130 -8.83 9.74 2.56
N ASN A 131 -9.85 9.60 1.71
CA ASN A 131 -11.27 9.69 2.10
C ASN A 131 -11.86 8.36 2.60
N LYS A 132 -11.03 7.36 2.96
CA LYS A 132 -11.46 6.02 3.41
C LYS A 132 -12.41 5.33 2.41
N CYS A 133 -12.13 5.51 1.13
CA CYS A 133 -12.88 4.97 0.02
C CYS A 133 -11.91 4.28 -0.98
N GLY A 134 -12.47 3.71 -2.05
CA GLY A 134 -11.67 3.18 -3.15
C GLY A 134 -11.29 1.70 -3.03
N GLY A 135 -10.50 1.23 -4.00
CA GLY A 135 -10.17 -0.19 -4.11
C GLY A 135 -9.23 -0.67 -3.02
N ALA A 136 -8.26 0.16 -2.64
CA ALA A 136 -7.28 -0.19 -1.62
C ALA A 136 -7.89 -0.29 -0.22
N PHE A 137 -8.77 0.65 0.14
CA PHE A 137 -9.47 0.65 1.43
C PHE A 137 -10.42 -0.56 1.55
N LYS A 138 -11.17 -0.88 0.49
CA LYS A 138 -12.04 -2.08 0.47
C LYS A 138 -11.28 -3.37 0.75
N MET A 139 -10.06 -3.53 0.20
CA MET A 139 -9.23 -4.71 0.51
C MET A 139 -8.83 -4.77 1.99
N CYS A 140 -8.60 -3.62 2.63
CA CYS A 140 -8.31 -3.54 4.06
C CYS A 140 -9.54 -3.97 4.88
N GLU A 141 -10.72 -3.42 4.57
CA GLU A 141 -11.97 -3.77 5.25
C GLU A 141 -12.34 -5.24 5.08
N GLU A 142 -12.20 -5.80 3.87
CA GLU A 142 -12.46 -7.22 3.62
C GLU A 142 -11.56 -8.12 4.48
N LYS A 143 -10.29 -7.73 4.67
CA LYS A 143 -9.36 -8.48 5.53
C LYS A 143 -9.70 -8.34 7.00
N TYR A 144 -10.15 -7.17 7.42
CA TYR A 144 -10.60 -6.95 8.78
C TYR A 144 -11.87 -7.76 9.10
N LYS A 145 -12.89 -7.71 8.23
CA LYS A 145 -14.12 -8.51 8.35
C LYS A 145 -13.84 -10.01 8.39
N MET A 146 -12.92 -10.48 7.53
CA MET A 146 -12.49 -11.88 7.54
C MET A 146 -11.79 -12.26 8.85
N ALA A 147 -11.01 -11.36 9.44
CA ALA A 147 -10.36 -11.60 10.73
C ALA A 147 -11.35 -11.62 11.89
N GLU A 148 -12.34 -10.73 11.89
CA GLU A 148 -13.41 -10.72 12.90
C GLU A 148 -14.27 -11.97 12.85
N ALA A 149 -14.63 -12.43 11.65
CA ALA A 149 -15.43 -13.65 11.48
C ALA A 149 -14.74 -14.93 11.99
N ASN A 150 -13.41 -14.92 12.09
CA ASN A 150 -12.61 -16.05 12.57
C ASN A 150 -12.07 -15.83 13.99
N LYS A 151 -12.61 -14.85 14.72
CA LYS A 151 -12.26 -14.59 16.12
C LYS A 151 -13.07 -15.56 17.00
N ALA A 152 -12.58 -16.80 17.11
CA ALA A 152 -13.08 -17.82 18.02
C ALA A 152 -12.21 -17.91 19.28
#